data_AF-A0AAJ2PXA2-F1
#
_entry.id   AF-A0AAJ2PXA2-F1
#
_cell.length_a   1.000
_cell.length_b   1.000
_cell.length_c   1.000
_cell.angle_alpha   90.00
_cell.angle_beta   90.00
_cell.angle_gamma   90.00
#
_symmetry.space_group_name_H-M   'P 1'
#
loop_
_entity.id
_entity.type
_entity.pdbx_description
1 polymer ?
#
loop_
_entity_poly.entity_id
_entity_poly.type
_entity_poly.pdbx_seq_one_letter_code
_entity_poly.pdbx_strand_id
1 'polypeptide(L)'
;PDGSRVVLHTTPRRVGLTDTGDHCRGMLAQPKSLVTREDSAPRLVWWPGLDAWLGEETNDPVLHAVGDLTLSGRPVEVTLRTDSFDAGRPALTVGCDGKDLRVTGAAGTLVAETVLPEPAATLRILTVGEYVEIYADGVFVLTTLAYAGHPAPWTAATDTSTWTVPVRPLRLPDPDRDDASAIWPGPARS
;
A
#
# COMPACT_ATOMS: atom_id res chain seq x y z
N PRO A 1 12.08 -23.12 3.63
CA PRO A 1 12.41 -21.79 3.08
C PRO A 1 12.91 -21.94 1.64
N ASP A 2 12.40 -21.15 0.71
CA ASP A 2 12.64 -21.25 -0.75
C ASP A 2 13.97 -20.63 -1.22
N GLY A 3 14.79 -20.12 -0.30
CA GLY A 3 16.07 -19.47 -0.60
C GLY A 3 15.95 -17.99 -0.99
N SER A 4 14.75 -17.42 -0.97
CA SER A 4 14.54 -15.98 -1.21
C SER A 4 15.21 -15.13 -0.12
N ARG A 5 15.81 -14.00 -0.52
CA ARG A 5 16.30 -12.98 0.41
C ARG A 5 15.15 -12.04 0.70
N VAL A 6 14.66 -12.06 1.93
CA VAL A 6 13.57 -11.19 2.37
C VAL A 6 14.14 -10.00 3.14
N VAL A 7 13.62 -8.81 2.86
CA VAL A 7 13.92 -7.59 3.59
C VAL A 7 12.71 -7.20 4.43
N LEU A 8 12.97 -7.03 5.73
CA LEU A 8 12.07 -6.40 6.69
C LEU A 8 12.71 -5.06 7.08
N HIS A 9 11.92 -4.00 7.08
CA HIS A 9 12.36 -2.70 7.60
C HIS A 9 11.33 -2.18 8.60
N THR A 10 11.76 -1.25 9.44
CA THR A 10 10.86 -0.60 10.39
C THR A 10 10.33 0.71 9.85
N THR A 11 9.05 0.95 10.05
CA THR A 11 8.34 2.19 9.75
C THR A 11 7.90 2.85 11.06
N PRO A 12 8.27 4.13 11.31
CA PRO A 12 7.98 4.79 12.58
C PRO A 12 6.50 5.11 12.71
N ARG A 13 5.78 4.50 13.66
CA ARG A 13 4.39 4.88 13.99
C ARG A 13 4.32 6.31 14.52
N ARG A 14 3.11 6.86 14.59
CA ARG A 14 2.84 8.15 15.23
C ARG A 14 2.10 7.99 16.57
N VAL A 15 2.45 8.84 17.54
CA VAL A 15 1.75 8.93 18.83
C VAL A 15 0.28 9.25 18.60
N GLY A 16 -0.60 8.56 19.34
CA GLY A 16 -2.05 8.77 19.24
C GLY A 16 -2.69 8.20 17.96
N LEU A 17 -1.91 7.56 17.09
CA LEU A 17 -2.37 7.03 15.80
C LEU A 17 -3.06 8.11 14.95
N THR A 18 -2.45 9.29 14.89
CA THR A 18 -2.91 10.41 14.06
C THR A 18 -1.82 10.86 13.10
N ASP A 19 -2.22 11.43 11.96
CA ASP A 19 -1.28 11.95 10.96
C ASP A 19 -0.41 13.11 11.47
N THR A 20 -0.85 13.79 12.53
CA THR A 20 -0.15 14.91 13.18
C THR A 20 0.69 14.51 14.39
N GLY A 21 0.62 13.27 14.86
CA GLY A 21 1.37 12.80 16.02
C GLY A 21 2.87 12.71 15.77
N ASP A 22 3.67 12.90 16.83
CA ASP A 22 5.12 12.70 16.80
C ASP A 22 5.49 11.25 16.47
N HIS A 23 6.65 11.01 15.86
CA HIS A 23 7.12 9.65 15.60
C HIS A 23 7.41 8.89 16.91
N CYS A 24 6.99 7.62 16.97
CA CYS A 24 7.20 6.71 18.08
C CYS A 24 7.71 5.34 17.57
N ARG A 25 7.63 4.31 18.42
CA ARG A 25 8.20 2.97 18.17
C ARG A 25 7.85 2.47 16.76
N GLY A 26 8.86 2.05 16.02
CA GLY A 26 8.67 1.48 14.68
C GLY A 26 8.03 0.10 14.72
N MET A 27 7.26 -0.22 13.69
CA MET A 27 6.76 -1.58 13.44
C MET A 27 7.38 -2.16 12.18
N LEU A 28 7.30 -3.48 12.05
CA LEU A 28 7.81 -4.18 10.88
C LEU A 28 6.85 -4.00 9.71
N ALA A 29 7.33 -3.35 8.65
CA ALA A 29 6.64 -3.25 7.37
C ALA A 29 6.59 -4.61 6.67
N GLN A 30 5.66 -4.76 5.72
CA GLN A 30 5.39 -6.05 5.09
C GLN A 30 6.63 -6.59 4.36
N PRO A 31 6.84 -7.92 4.36
CA PRO A 31 8.05 -8.50 3.79
C PRO A 31 8.17 -8.22 2.28
N LYS A 32 9.39 -7.94 1.82
CA LYS A 32 9.71 -7.74 0.40
C LYS A 32 10.80 -8.69 -0.03
N SER A 33 10.74 -9.18 -1.27
CA SER A 33 11.84 -9.96 -1.84
C SER A 33 12.92 -9.01 -2.35
N LEU A 34 14.17 -9.23 -1.96
CA LEU A 34 15.34 -8.56 -2.53
C LEU A 34 15.81 -9.32 -3.76
N VAL A 35 15.77 -8.65 -4.91
CA VAL A 35 16.27 -9.18 -6.18
C VAL A 35 17.58 -8.48 -6.53
N THR A 36 18.64 -9.27 -6.69
CA THR A 36 19.95 -8.84 -7.18
C THR A 36 20.24 -9.53 -8.50
N ARG A 37 20.62 -8.78 -9.54
CA ARG A 37 21.16 -9.33 -10.79
C ARG A 37 22.52 -8.68 -11.04
N GLU A 38 23.41 -9.41 -11.70
CA GLU A 38 24.83 -9.05 -11.85
C GLU A 38 25.03 -7.65 -12.48
N ASP A 39 24.15 -7.25 -13.40
CA ASP A 39 24.23 -5.98 -14.13
C ASP A 39 23.08 -4.99 -13.83
N SER A 40 22.44 -5.09 -12.65
CA SER A 40 21.37 -4.16 -12.28
C SER A 40 21.41 -3.77 -10.81
N ALA A 41 21.00 -2.55 -10.49
CA ALA A 41 20.80 -2.14 -9.10
C ALA A 41 19.88 -3.14 -8.37
N PRO A 42 20.21 -3.52 -7.12
CA PRO A 42 19.33 -4.30 -6.28
C PRO A 42 17.98 -3.61 -6.14
N ARG A 43 16.89 -4.38 -6.14
CA ARG A 43 15.54 -3.84 -5.99
C ARG A 43 14.69 -4.71 -5.09
N LEU A 44 13.75 -4.06 -4.42
CA LEU A 44 12.74 -4.73 -3.61
C LEU A 44 11.51 -4.96 -4.48
N VAL A 45 10.96 -6.18 -4.44
CA VAL A 45 9.75 -6.56 -5.16
C VAL A 45 8.77 -7.21 -4.21
N TRP A 46 7.54 -7.39 -4.68
CA TRP A 46 6.50 -8.13 -3.95
C TRP A 46 7.03 -9.47 -3.43
N TRP A 47 6.68 -9.81 -2.19
CA TRP A 47 6.98 -11.11 -1.64
C TRP A 47 5.83 -12.08 -1.88
N PRO A 48 6.01 -13.15 -2.69
CA PRO A 48 4.93 -14.07 -3.04
C PRO A 48 4.29 -14.80 -1.85
N GLY A 49 5.00 -14.87 -0.71
CA GLY A 49 4.42 -15.45 0.51
C GLY A 49 3.23 -14.68 1.06
N LEU A 50 3.01 -13.44 0.60
CA LEU A 50 1.81 -12.66 0.93
C LEU A 50 0.57 -13.14 0.15
N ASP A 51 0.74 -13.80 -1.00
CA ASP A 51 -0.36 -14.21 -1.87
C ASP A 51 -1.27 -15.26 -1.22
N ALA A 52 -0.73 -16.10 -0.34
CA ALA A 52 -1.50 -17.10 0.42
C ALA A 52 -2.51 -16.50 1.41
N TRP A 53 -2.38 -15.21 1.71
CA TRP A 53 -3.23 -14.47 2.65
C TRP A 53 -4.27 -13.59 1.95
N LEU A 54 -4.23 -13.53 0.63
CA LEU A 54 -5.18 -12.73 -0.16
C LEU A 54 -6.49 -13.50 -0.33
N GLY A 55 -7.59 -12.83 -0.05
CA GLY A 55 -8.94 -13.30 -0.35
C GLY A 55 -9.29 -13.18 -1.84
N GLU A 56 -10.51 -13.60 -2.16
CA GLU A 56 -11.10 -13.37 -3.48
C GLU A 56 -11.26 -11.87 -3.77
N GLU A 57 -11.22 -11.52 -5.05
CA GLU A 57 -11.42 -10.16 -5.51
C GLU A 57 -12.83 -9.66 -5.15
N THR A 58 -12.91 -8.44 -4.65
CA THR A 58 -14.17 -7.77 -4.29
C THR A 58 -14.11 -6.27 -4.57
N ASN A 59 -15.27 -5.63 -4.59
CA ASN A 59 -15.42 -4.17 -4.60
C ASN A 59 -15.83 -3.62 -3.22
N ASP A 60 -15.87 -4.48 -2.19
CA ASP A 60 -16.26 -4.10 -0.84
C ASP A 60 -15.24 -3.15 -0.18
N PRO A 61 -15.68 -2.24 0.71
CA PRO A 61 -14.79 -1.45 1.52
C PRO A 61 -14.00 -2.33 2.49
N VAL A 62 -12.69 -2.43 2.31
CA VAL A 62 -11.80 -3.21 3.17
C VAL A 62 -10.58 -2.40 3.60
N LEU A 63 -10.20 -2.51 4.87
CA LEU A 63 -9.07 -1.77 5.44
C LEU A 63 -7.72 -2.33 4.95
N HIS A 64 -7.62 -3.66 4.92
CA HIS A 64 -6.43 -4.40 4.51
C HIS A 64 -6.67 -4.96 3.11
N ALA A 65 -5.97 -4.43 2.11
CA ALA A 65 -6.31 -4.70 0.71
C ALA A 65 -5.10 -4.57 -0.21
N VAL A 66 -5.13 -5.34 -1.29
CA VAL A 66 -4.25 -5.15 -2.44
C VAL A 66 -5.09 -4.81 -3.65
N GLY A 67 -4.80 -3.67 -4.28
CA GLY A 67 -5.36 -3.30 -5.57
C GLY A 67 -4.25 -3.18 -6.62
N ASP A 68 -4.52 -3.73 -7.80
CA ASP A 68 -3.64 -3.65 -8.97
C ASP A 68 -4.31 -2.73 -10.01
N LEU A 69 -3.55 -1.77 -10.56
CA LEU A 69 -4.02 -0.82 -11.57
C LEU A 69 -3.12 -0.85 -12.80
N THR A 70 -3.75 -0.81 -13.98
CA THR A 70 -3.06 -0.52 -15.24
C THR A 70 -3.19 0.97 -15.55
N LEU A 71 -2.07 1.62 -15.85
CA LEU A 71 -2.01 3.03 -16.16
C LEU A 71 -2.03 3.23 -17.68
N SER A 72 -2.79 4.23 -18.13
CA SER A 72 -2.90 4.62 -19.54
C SER A 72 -1.95 5.76 -19.95
N GLY A 73 -1.02 6.12 -19.06
CA GLY A 73 -0.14 7.29 -19.21
C GLY A 73 -0.82 8.64 -18.92
N ARG A 74 -2.11 8.64 -18.55
CA ARG A 74 -2.83 9.82 -18.06
C ARG A 74 -2.68 9.95 -16.55
N PRO A 75 -2.80 11.17 -15.99
CA PRO A 75 -2.89 11.37 -14.56
C PRO A 75 -4.07 10.56 -13.98
N VAL A 76 -3.80 9.79 -12.94
CA VAL A 76 -4.81 9.03 -12.20
C VAL A 76 -4.74 9.36 -10.71
N GLU A 77 -5.89 9.45 -10.07
CA GLU A 77 -6.01 9.49 -8.62
C GLU A 77 -6.86 8.32 -8.14
N VAL A 78 -6.34 7.57 -7.17
CA VAL A 78 -7.02 6.44 -6.53
C VAL A 78 -7.41 6.82 -5.12
N THR A 79 -8.69 6.86 -4.81
CA THR A 79 -9.19 7.05 -3.45
C THR A 79 -9.20 5.70 -2.72
N LEU A 80 -8.48 5.63 -1.60
CA LEU A 80 -8.37 4.42 -0.78
C LEU A 80 -9.26 4.48 0.47
N ARG A 81 -9.50 5.69 1.00
CA ARG A 81 -10.33 5.95 2.19
C ARG A 81 -11.09 7.26 2.07
N THR A 82 -12.21 7.33 2.78
CA THR A 82 -13.08 8.51 2.83
C THR A 82 -13.28 9.02 4.26
N ASP A 83 -13.67 10.28 4.44
CA ASP A 83 -13.91 10.90 5.75
C ASP A 83 -15.18 10.39 6.46
N SER A 84 -16.03 9.63 5.76
CA SER A 84 -17.21 8.94 6.29
C SER A 84 -17.40 7.58 5.62
N PHE A 85 -18.26 6.72 6.18
CA PHE A 85 -18.57 5.39 5.62
C PHE A 85 -19.44 5.45 4.34
N ASP A 86 -20.26 6.49 4.16
CA ASP A 86 -21.22 6.61 3.06
C ASP A 86 -20.87 7.81 2.16
N ALA A 87 -20.14 7.55 1.07
CA ALA A 87 -19.81 8.55 0.04
C ALA A 87 -19.11 9.82 0.58
N GLY A 88 -18.16 9.64 1.49
CA GLY A 88 -17.36 10.72 2.06
C GLY A 88 -16.36 11.33 1.07
N ARG A 89 -15.77 12.46 1.46
CA ARG A 89 -14.66 13.07 0.71
C ARG A 89 -13.41 12.22 0.86
N PRO A 90 -12.49 12.25 -0.12
CA PRO A 90 -11.23 11.53 0.00
C PRO A 90 -10.46 11.94 1.26
N ALA A 91 -10.12 10.95 2.07
CA ALA A 91 -9.27 11.09 3.26
C ALA A 91 -7.87 10.50 3.02
N LEU A 92 -7.74 9.63 2.02
CA LEU A 92 -6.47 9.07 1.57
C LEU A 92 -6.53 8.77 0.08
N THR A 93 -5.65 9.39 -0.71
CA THR A 93 -5.52 9.13 -2.15
C THR A 93 -4.09 8.79 -2.55
N VAL A 94 -3.95 8.04 -3.64
CA VAL A 94 -2.70 7.80 -4.36
C VAL A 94 -2.84 8.43 -5.74
N GLY A 95 -2.04 9.46 -6.01
CA GLY A 95 -1.96 10.10 -7.31
C GLY A 95 -0.73 9.65 -8.09
N CYS A 96 -0.89 9.38 -9.38
CA CYS A 96 0.21 9.11 -10.30
C CYS A 96 0.04 9.95 -11.56
N ASP A 97 1.03 10.79 -11.87
CA ASP A 97 1.08 11.61 -13.07
C ASP A 97 2.48 11.51 -13.71
N GLY A 98 2.58 10.76 -14.81
CA GLY A 98 3.86 10.46 -15.43
C GLY A 98 4.82 9.75 -14.47
N LYS A 99 5.87 10.46 -14.03
CA LYS A 99 6.86 9.95 -13.07
C LYS A 99 6.52 10.33 -11.63
N ASP A 100 5.60 11.26 -11.41
CA ASP A 100 5.31 11.79 -10.08
C ASP A 100 4.26 10.89 -9.40
N LEU A 101 4.65 10.30 -8.26
CA LEU A 101 3.80 9.47 -7.43
C LEU A 101 3.63 10.14 -6.06
N ARG A 102 2.39 10.37 -5.64
CA ARG A 102 2.06 11.03 -4.38
C ARG A 102 0.99 10.29 -3.59
N VAL A 103 1.08 10.39 -2.27
CA VAL A 103 0.05 9.99 -1.33
C VAL A 103 -0.45 11.24 -0.63
N THR A 104 -1.75 11.45 -0.70
CA THR A 104 -2.41 12.63 -0.14
C THR A 104 -3.39 12.19 0.94
N GLY A 105 -3.34 12.83 2.10
CA GLY A 105 -4.23 12.60 3.23
C GLY A 105 -5.43 13.55 3.23
N ALA A 106 -6.11 13.62 4.38
CA ALA A 106 -7.29 14.45 4.56
C ALA A 106 -7.02 15.93 4.23
N ALA A 107 -8.05 16.60 3.70
CA ALA A 107 -7.99 17.99 3.25
C ALA A 107 -6.91 18.28 2.19
N GLY A 108 -6.44 17.27 1.45
CA GLY A 108 -5.44 17.45 0.39
C GLY A 108 -4.00 17.55 0.92
N THR A 109 -3.74 17.18 2.17
CA THR A 109 -2.41 17.26 2.76
C THR A 109 -1.47 16.27 2.10
N LEU A 110 -0.32 16.72 1.59
CA LEU A 110 0.69 15.81 1.05
C LEU A 110 1.30 14.98 2.19
N VAL A 111 1.19 13.66 2.11
CA VAL A 111 1.69 12.72 3.12
C VAL A 111 3.05 12.16 2.71
N ALA A 112 3.21 11.79 1.45
CA ALA A 112 4.47 11.32 0.90
C ALA A 112 4.48 11.49 -0.62
N GLU A 113 5.67 11.60 -1.21
CA GLU A 113 5.86 11.61 -2.65
C GLU A 113 7.19 10.98 -3.04
N THR A 114 7.28 10.58 -4.30
CA THR A 114 8.51 10.13 -4.93
C THR A 114 8.43 10.36 -6.44
N VAL A 115 9.60 10.41 -7.08
CA VAL A 115 9.73 10.50 -8.53
C VAL A 115 10.25 9.16 -9.05
N LEU A 116 9.46 8.52 -9.89
CA LEU A 116 9.80 7.27 -10.54
C LEU A 116 10.92 7.48 -11.57
N PRO A 117 11.80 6.49 -11.79
CA PRO A 117 12.83 6.59 -12.82
C PRO A 117 12.22 6.69 -14.22
N GLU A 118 11.11 5.99 -14.47
CA GLU A 118 10.32 6.03 -15.70
C GLU A 118 8.82 6.04 -15.37
N PRO A 119 7.95 6.49 -16.29
CA PRO A 119 6.51 6.44 -16.07
C PRO A 119 6.05 4.99 -15.91
N ALA A 120 5.27 4.71 -14.87
CA ALA A 120 4.80 3.36 -14.59
C ALA A 120 3.72 2.92 -15.58
N ALA A 121 3.76 1.65 -15.99
CA ALA A 121 2.65 1.03 -16.71
C ALA A 121 1.61 0.43 -15.75
N THR A 122 2.04 0.03 -14.56
CA THR A 122 1.21 -0.61 -13.55
C THR A 122 1.54 -0.13 -12.15
N LEU A 123 0.52 -0.05 -11.29
CA LEU A 123 0.67 0.15 -9.86
C LEU A 123 0.06 -1.03 -9.11
N ARG A 124 0.74 -1.48 -8.07
CA ARG A 124 0.15 -2.28 -7.00
C ARG A 124 0.19 -1.47 -5.72
N ILE A 125 -0.97 -1.30 -5.11
CA ILE A 125 -1.13 -0.59 -3.85
C ILE A 125 -1.54 -1.62 -2.79
N LEU A 126 -0.85 -1.63 -1.67
CA LEU A 126 -1.15 -2.43 -0.50
C LEU A 126 -1.51 -1.50 0.66
N THR A 127 -2.67 -1.72 1.28
CA THR A 127 -3.03 -1.13 2.57
C THR A 127 -3.06 -2.19 3.65
N VAL A 128 -2.50 -1.89 4.82
CA VAL A 128 -2.62 -2.74 6.02
C VAL A 128 -2.69 -1.82 7.24
N GLY A 129 -3.82 -1.73 7.94
CA GLY A 129 -3.92 -0.78 9.07
C GLY A 129 -3.64 0.64 8.57
N GLU A 130 -2.70 1.37 9.16
CA GLU A 130 -2.25 2.68 8.66
C GLU A 130 -1.27 2.63 7.48
N TYR A 131 -0.73 1.46 7.14
CA TYR A 131 0.30 1.30 6.11
C TYR A 131 -0.25 1.50 4.72
N VAL A 132 0.51 2.22 3.91
CA VAL A 132 0.36 2.25 2.46
C VAL A 132 1.72 1.88 1.85
N GLU A 133 1.74 0.85 1.01
CA GLU A 133 2.89 0.49 0.19
C GLU A 133 2.51 0.53 -1.27
N ILE A 134 3.39 1.06 -2.11
CA ILE A 134 3.17 1.18 -3.55
C ILE A 134 4.33 0.53 -4.28
N TYR A 135 3.97 -0.28 -5.27
CA TYR A 135 4.87 -0.90 -6.21
C TYR A 135 4.54 -0.38 -7.61
N ALA A 136 5.53 0.12 -8.33
CA ALA A 136 5.42 0.49 -9.73
C ALA A 136 6.11 -0.58 -10.57
N ASP A 137 5.40 -1.15 -11.54
CA ASP A 137 5.92 -2.22 -12.43
C ASP A 137 6.59 -3.38 -11.66
N GLY A 138 5.98 -3.74 -10.52
CA GLY A 138 6.43 -4.82 -9.64
C GLY A 138 7.59 -4.45 -8.70
N VAL A 139 8.08 -3.21 -8.74
CA VAL A 139 9.17 -2.72 -7.88
C VAL A 139 8.61 -1.84 -6.78
N PHE A 140 9.02 -2.06 -5.55
CA PHE A 140 8.66 -1.21 -4.41
C PHE A 140 9.23 0.20 -4.60
N VAL A 141 8.38 1.22 -4.49
CA VAL A 141 8.78 2.62 -4.76
C VAL A 141 8.43 3.59 -3.65
N LEU A 142 7.38 3.31 -2.87
CA LEU A 142 6.95 4.21 -1.81
C LEU A 142 6.31 3.42 -0.66
N THR A 143 6.60 3.83 0.57
CA THR A 143 5.81 3.46 1.74
C THR A 143 5.53 4.70 2.57
N THR A 144 4.34 4.75 3.16
CA THR A 144 3.99 5.79 4.11
C THR A 144 2.96 5.29 5.11
N LEU A 145 2.66 6.15 6.08
CA LEU A 145 1.61 5.95 7.08
C LEU A 145 0.52 6.99 6.87
N ALA A 146 -0.73 6.53 6.88
CA ALA A 146 -1.91 7.36 6.88
C ALA A 146 -2.94 6.80 7.86
N TYR A 147 -3.34 7.63 8.81
CA TYR A 147 -4.25 7.28 9.90
C TYR A 147 -5.68 7.76 9.65
N ALA A 148 -5.86 8.80 8.83
CA ALA A 148 -7.17 9.34 8.54
C ALA A 148 -8.04 8.42 7.68
N GLY A 149 -9.35 8.60 7.85
CA GLY A 149 -10.39 8.04 7.00
C GLY A 149 -10.87 6.64 7.40
N HIS A 150 -11.98 6.27 6.78
CA HIS A 150 -12.62 4.97 6.90
C HIS A 150 -12.40 4.16 5.61
N PRO A 151 -12.37 2.82 5.68
CA PRO A 151 -12.37 1.97 4.50
C PRO A 151 -13.53 2.32 3.57
N ALA A 152 -13.24 2.46 2.29
CA ALA A 152 -14.19 2.74 1.21
C ALA A 152 -13.91 1.82 0.03
N PRO A 153 -14.88 1.57 -0.87
CA PRO A 153 -14.58 0.97 -2.16
C PRO A 153 -13.52 1.80 -2.88
N TRP A 154 -12.46 1.15 -3.37
CA TRP A 154 -11.40 1.88 -4.05
C TRP A 154 -11.93 2.40 -5.38
N THR A 155 -11.73 3.69 -5.63
CA THR A 155 -12.15 4.33 -6.88
C THR A 155 -10.95 5.01 -7.51
N ALA A 156 -10.73 4.77 -8.79
CA ALA A 156 -9.75 5.46 -9.58
C ALA A 156 -10.45 6.45 -10.50
N ALA A 157 -9.85 7.63 -10.64
CA ALA A 157 -10.35 8.70 -11.48
C ALA A 157 -9.22 9.27 -12.34
N THR A 158 -9.57 9.58 -13.59
CA THR A 158 -8.79 10.43 -14.48
C THR A 158 -9.57 11.71 -14.74
N ASP A 159 -9.07 12.57 -15.62
CA ASP A 159 -9.79 13.73 -16.14
C ASP A 159 -11.12 13.40 -16.84
N THR A 160 -11.28 12.16 -17.32
CA THR A 160 -12.35 11.76 -18.23
C THR A 160 -13.18 10.57 -17.76
N SER A 161 -12.70 9.81 -16.76
CA SER A 161 -13.37 8.60 -16.30
C SER A 161 -13.18 8.35 -14.81
N THR A 162 -14.17 7.72 -14.19
CA THR A 162 -14.08 7.17 -12.84
C THR A 162 -14.53 5.71 -12.88
N TRP A 163 -13.82 4.84 -12.18
CA TRP A 163 -14.17 3.42 -12.07
C TRP A 163 -13.79 2.87 -10.70
N THR A 164 -14.48 1.79 -10.29
CA THR A 164 -14.11 1.04 -9.10
C THR A 164 -12.90 0.16 -9.40
N VAL A 165 -11.93 0.16 -8.49
CA VAL A 165 -10.75 -0.71 -8.54
C VAL A 165 -11.07 -1.95 -7.71
N PRO A 166 -11.15 -3.14 -8.34
CA PRO A 166 -11.30 -4.38 -7.58
C PRO A 166 -10.08 -4.61 -6.70
N VAL A 167 -10.31 -5.09 -5.49
CA VAL A 167 -9.25 -5.35 -4.51
C VAL A 167 -9.33 -6.77 -3.99
N ARG A 168 -8.18 -7.32 -3.60
CA ARG A 168 -8.08 -8.57 -2.86
C ARG A 168 -7.87 -8.25 -1.38
N PRO A 169 -8.82 -8.61 -0.48
CA PRO A 169 -8.67 -8.37 0.94
C PRO A 169 -7.49 -9.16 1.50
N LEU A 170 -6.66 -8.54 2.34
CA LEU A 170 -5.58 -9.23 3.03
C LEU A 170 -6.10 -9.78 4.37
N ARG A 171 -6.18 -11.11 4.49
CA ARG A 171 -6.68 -11.79 5.70
C ARG A 171 -5.54 -12.05 6.66
N LEU A 172 -5.37 -11.16 7.63
CA LEU A 172 -4.34 -11.31 8.66
C LEU A 172 -4.74 -12.42 9.67
N PRO A 173 -3.79 -13.25 10.13
CA PRO A 173 -4.03 -14.27 11.17
C PRO A 173 -4.63 -13.72 12.45
N ASP A 174 -4.18 -12.53 12.82
CA ASP A 174 -4.69 -11.75 13.93
C ASP A 174 -5.23 -10.43 13.34
N PRO A 175 -6.56 -10.21 13.35
CA PRO A 175 -7.17 -9.04 12.72
C PRO A 175 -6.82 -7.73 13.43
N ASP A 176 -6.38 -7.80 14.68
CA ASP A 176 -5.99 -6.62 15.47
C ASP A 176 -4.50 -6.26 15.26
N ARG A 177 -3.77 -7.06 14.49
CA ARG A 177 -2.34 -6.85 14.19
C ARG A 177 -2.12 -6.62 12.71
N ASP A 178 -1.44 -5.53 12.40
CA ASP A 178 -1.21 -5.01 11.05
C ASP A 178 0.27 -4.97 10.63
N ASP A 179 1.18 -5.42 11.51
CA ASP A 179 2.60 -5.54 11.23
C ASP A 179 2.98 -6.88 10.55
N ALA A 180 4.17 -6.95 9.94
CA ALA A 180 4.61 -8.14 9.21
C ALA A 180 4.64 -9.44 10.03
N SER A 181 4.79 -9.36 11.36
CA SER A 181 4.77 -10.56 12.20
C SER A 181 3.36 -11.06 12.52
N ALA A 182 2.30 -10.39 12.04
CA ALA A 182 0.99 -11.01 11.89
C ALA A 182 1.01 -12.09 10.80
N ILE A 183 1.72 -11.86 9.68
CA ILE A 183 1.76 -12.74 8.51
C ILE A 183 2.86 -13.80 8.64
N TRP A 184 3.96 -13.45 9.30
CA TRP A 184 5.06 -14.35 9.62
C TRP A 184 5.15 -14.56 11.14
N PRO A 185 4.36 -15.47 11.74
CA PRO A 185 4.43 -15.74 13.18
C PRO A 185 5.74 -16.44 13.60
N GLY A 186 6.62 -16.77 12.64
CA GLY A 186 7.76 -17.66 12.86
C GLY A 186 7.34 -19.13 12.89
N PRO A 187 8.28 -20.07 13.03
CA PRO A 187 7.94 -21.48 13.19
C PRO A 187 7.10 -21.68 14.46
N ALA A 188 6.02 -22.47 14.36
CA ALA A 188 5.23 -22.87 15.50
C ALA A 188 6.18 -23.51 16.54
N ARG A 189 6.15 -23.03 17.79
CA ARG A 189 6.87 -23.68 18.88
C ARG A 189 6.30 -25.09 19.03
N SER A 190 7.14 -26.10 18.76
CA SER A 190 6.90 -27.50 19.12
C SER A 190 6.90 -27.69 20.63
#